data_AF-A0A3E4QDT4-F1
#
_entry.id   AF-A0A3E4QDT4-F1
#
_cell.length_a   1.000
_cell.length_b   1.000
_cell.length_c   1.000
_cell.angle_alpha   90.00
_cell.angle_beta   90.00
_cell.angle_gamma   90.00
#
_symmetry.space_group_name_H-M   'P 1'
#
loop_
_entity.id
_entity.type
_entity.pdbx_description
1 polymer ?
#
loop_
_entity_poly.entity_id
_entity_poly.type
_entity_poly.pdbx_seq_one_letter_code
_entity_poly.pdbx_strand_id
1 'polypeptide(L)'
;MFSNYIKPDCNANLKYNVKLIAPSLWNIVSEDVKSSIAVKFASLREVKGKDGANEALSFLKLVNGVSYIPESYKEVIFKKHAQFLIDAHYEWNNFYNEPNFAKELDTLGYEIPIASLNTYLKA
;
A
#
# COMPACT_ATOMS: atom_id res chain seq x y z
N MET A 1 -17.66 -5.84 -2.39
CA MET A 1 -17.27 -4.46 -2.02
C MET A 1 -15.88 -4.13 -2.53
N PHE A 2 -14.83 -4.82 -2.04
CA PHE A 2 -13.44 -4.63 -2.52
C PHE A 2 -13.29 -4.72 -4.04
N SER A 3 -13.88 -5.73 -4.68
CA SER A 3 -13.81 -5.89 -6.14
C SER A 3 -14.40 -4.74 -6.97
N ASN A 4 -15.33 -3.96 -6.41
CA ASN A 4 -15.85 -2.75 -7.07
C ASN A 4 -15.01 -1.51 -6.75
N TYR A 5 -14.34 -1.48 -5.59
CA TYR A 5 -13.44 -0.41 -5.19
C TYR A 5 -12.21 -0.32 -6.11
N ILE A 6 -11.66 -1.46 -6.51
CA ILE A 6 -10.44 -1.56 -7.35
C ILE A 6 -10.68 -1.28 -8.84
N LYS A 7 -11.94 -1.08 -9.27
CA LYS A 7 -12.25 -0.84 -10.69
C LYS A 7 -11.98 0.62 -11.05
N PRO A 8 -11.49 0.89 -12.28
CA PRO A 8 -11.19 2.25 -12.72
C PRO A 8 -12.43 3.15 -12.82
N ASP A 9 -13.61 2.57 -13.08
CA ASP A 9 -14.91 3.25 -13.19
C ASP A 9 -15.68 3.34 -11.84
N CYS A 10 -15.00 3.11 -10.72
CA CYS A 10 -15.63 3.13 -9.41
C CYS A 10 -16.25 4.51 -9.10
N ASN A 11 -17.54 4.52 -8.74
CA ASN A 11 -18.24 5.73 -8.31
C ASN A 11 -17.54 6.37 -7.08
N ALA A 12 -17.34 7.69 -7.12
CA ALA A 12 -16.62 8.43 -6.07
C ALA A 12 -17.27 8.30 -4.68
N ASN A 13 -18.61 8.34 -4.59
CA ASN A 13 -19.33 8.18 -3.33
C ASN A 13 -19.16 6.76 -2.78
N LEU A 14 -19.22 5.75 -3.65
CA LEU A 14 -18.94 4.37 -3.25
C LEU A 14 -17.51 4.24 -2.71
N LYS A 15 -16.54 4.81 -3.42
CA LYS A 15 -15.12 4.78 -3.02
C LYS A 15 -14.91 5.44 -1.66
N TYR A 16 -15.53 6.59 -1.42
CA TYR A 16 -15.48 7.29 -0.14
C TYR A 16 -16.11 6.46 0.99
N ASN A 17 -17.31 5.93 0.79
CA ASN A 17 -17.99 5.10 1.79
C ASN A 17 -17.18 3.85 2.14
N VAL A 18 -16.56 3.22 1.13
CA VAL A 18 -15.67 2.08 1.35
C VAL A 18 -14.48 2.47 2.22
N LYS A 19 -13.83 3.62 1.95
CA LYS A 19 -12.69 4.09 2.75
C LYS A 19 -13.07 4.36 4.20
N LEU A 20 -14.28 4.85 4.46
CA LEU A 20 -14.76 5.09 5.82
C LEU A 20 -15.01 3.79 6.61
N ILE A 21 -15.60 2.78 5.96
CA ILE A 21 -16.07 1.57 6.63
C ILE A 21 -14.98 0.48 6.69
N ALA A 22 -14.06 0.46 5.72
CA ALA A 22 -13.06 -0.59 5.58
C ALA A 22 -12.18 -0.82 6.82
N PRO A 23 -11.66 0.20 7.52
CA PRO A 23 -10.85 0.00 8.73
C PRO A 23 -11.62 -0.73 9.84
N SER A 24 -12.89 -0.38 10.05
CA SER A 24 -13.74 -1.03 11.04
C SER A 24 -14.06 -2.48 10.67
N LEU A 25 -14.35 -2.74 9.39
CA LEU A 25 -14.60 -4.11 8.92
C LEU A 25 -13.35 -4.98 9.00
N TRP A 26 -12.17 -4.42 8.74
CA TRP A 26 -10.91 -5.16 8.77
C TRP A 26 -10.65 -5.84 10.13
N ASN A 27 -11.10 -5.24 11.22
CA ASN A 27 -10.97 -5.79 12.57
C ASN A 27 -11.94 -6.94 12.88
N ILE A 28 -12.95 -7.17 12.04
CA ILE A 28 -14.03 -8.14 12.27
C ILE A 28 -13.98 -9.30 11.26
N VAL A 29 -13.44 -9.06 10.06
CA VAL A 29 -13.30 -10.10 9.03
C VAL A 29 -12.26 -11.15 9.43
N SER A 30 -12.48 -12.38 8.95
CA SER A 30 -11.55 -13.49 9.18
C SER A 30 -10.22 -13.31 8.46
N GLU A 31 -9.19 -13.99 8.96
CA GLU A 31 -7.86 -14.05 8.36
C GLU A 31 -7.89 -14.58 6.91
N ASP A 32 -8.81 -15.48 6.59
CA ASP A 32 -9.01 -15.99 5.22
C ASP A 32 -9.43 -14.87 4.25
N VAL A 33 -10.31 -13.97 4.69
CA VAL A 33 -10.77 -12.83 3.87
C VAL A 33 -9.62 -11.84 3.67
N LYS A 34 -8.85 -11.54 4.71
CA LYS A 34 -7.67 -10.66 4.62
C LYS A 34 -6.63 -11.23 3.65
N SER A 35 -6.36 -12.53 3.77
CA SER A 35 -5.46 -13.26 2.88
C SER A 35 -5.97 -13.27 1.43
N SER A 36 -7.27 -13.49 1.23
CA SER A 36 -7.89 -13.43 -0.10
C SER A 36 -7.73 -12.07 -0.78
N ILE A 37 -7.84 -10.98 -0.03
CA ILE A 37 -7.61 -9.61 -0.52
C ILE A 37 -6.15 -9.43 -0.94
N ALA A 38 -5.19 -9.93 -0.16
CA ALA A 38 -3.77 -9.86 -0.51
C ALA A 38 -3.41 -10.71 -1.75
N VAL A 39 -4.00 -11.91 -1.89
CA VAL A 39 -3.87 -12.72 -3.12
C VAL A 39 -4.42 -11.97 -4.32
N LYS A 40 -5.58 -11.31 -4.17
CA LYS A 40 -6.16 -10.50 -5.25
C LYS A 40 -5.26 -9.35 -5.66
N PHE A 41 -4.61 -8.68 -4.71
CA PHE A 41 -3.58 -7.67 -5.00
C PHE A 41 -2.42 -8.27 -5.82
N ALA A 42 -1.88 -9.42 -5.40
CA ALA A 42 -0.77 -10.07 -6.10
C ALA A 42 -1.16 -10.40 -7.56
N SER A 43 -2.33 -10.98 -7.78
CA SER A 43 -2.82 -11.27 -9.14
C SER A 43 -2.98 -10.02 -10.01
N LEU A 44 -3.43 -8.90 -9.42
CA LEU A 44 -3.55 -7.62 -10.15
C LEU A 44 -2.19 -7.04 -10.51
N ARG A 45 -1.16 -7.31 -9.70
CA ARG A 45 0.22 -6.85 -9.94
C ARG A 45 0.90 -7.61 -11.08
N GLU A 46 0.57 -8.88 -11.26
CA GLU A 46 1.07 -9.74 -12.35
C GLU A 46 0.49 -9.35 -13.71
N VAL A 47 -0.78 -8.94 -13.74
CA VAL A 47 -1.42 -8.41 -14.94
C VAL A 47 -0.88 -6.99 -15.20
N LYS A 48 -0.58 -6.64 -16.45
CA LYS A 48 -0.03 -5.32 -16.85
C LYS A 48 -0.98 -4.12 -16.62
N GLY A 49 -2.03 -4.25 -15.80
CA GLY A 49 -2.94 -3.19 -15.38
C GLY A 49 -2.52 -2.59 -14.03
N LYS A 50 -1.70 -1.53 -14.06
CA LYS A 50 -1.13 -0.91 -12.85
C LYS A 50 -2.18 -0.28 -11.92
N ASP A 51 -3.28 0.21 -12.47
CA ASP A 51 -4.24 1.02 -11.72
C ASP A 51 -4.99 0.21 -10.65
N GLY A 52 -5.48 -0.98 -11.01
CA GLY A 52 -6.16 -1.86 -10.05
C GLY A 52 -5.25 -2.33 -8.93
N ALA A 53 -3.97 -2.60 -9.23
CA ALA A 53 -2.98 -2.97 -8.21
C ALA A 53 -2.65 -1.80 -7.27
N ASN A 54 -2.58 -0.57 -7.78
CA ASN A 54 -2.35 0.62 -6.97
C ASN A 54 -3.54 0.92 -6.05
N GLU A 55 -4.78 0.74 -6.54
CA GLU A 55 -5.98 0.88 -5.72
C GLU A 55 -6.06 -0.18 -4.63
N ALA A 56 -5.76 -1.44 -4.97
CA ALA A 56 -5.68 -2.53 -4.00
C ALA A 56 -4.61 -2.26 -2.93
N LEU A 57 -3.42 -1.76 -3.31
CA LEU A 57 -2.39 -1.38 -2.35
C LEU A 57 -2.86 -0.21 -1.46
N SER A 58 -3.51 0.79 -2.04
CA SER A 58 -4.05 1.92 -1.27
C SER A 58 -5.09 1.48 -0.25
N PHE A 59 -5.94 0.52 -0.61
CA PHE A 59 -6.86 -0.12 0.33
C PHE A 59 -6.11 -0.86 1.44
N LEU A 60 -5.08 -1.64 1.11
CA LEU A 60 -4.29 -2.38 2.10
C LEU A 60 -3.54 -1.46 3.06
N LYS A 61 -2.98 -0.34 2.58
CA LYS A 61 -2.39 0.69 3.45
C LYS A 61 -3.42 1.29 4.40
N LEU A 62 -4.61 1.62 3.90
CA LEU A 62 -5.69 2.22 4.70
C LEU A 62 -6.13 1.34 5.89
N VAL A 63 -6.09 0.02 5.73
CA VAL A 63 -6.51 -0.94 6.75
C VAL A 63 -5.34 -1.58 7.51
N ASN A 64 -4.12 -1.07 7.33
CA ASN A 64 -2.88 -1.67 7.86
C ASN A 64 -2.71 -3.16 7.49
N GLY A 65 -3.17 -3.55 6.30
CA GLY A 65 -3.16 -4.92 5.79
C GLY A 65 -1.95 -5.27 4.93
N VAL A 66 -0.93 -4.40 4.86
CA VAL A 66 0.27 -4.64 4.04
C VAL A 66 1.05 -5.88 4.48
N SER A 67 0.97 -6.26 5.76
CA SER A 67 1.54 -7.49 6.32
C SER A 67 1.11 -8.77 5.61
N TYR A 68 -0.12 -8.80 5.08
CA TYR A 68 -0.68 -9.95 4.36
C TYR A 68 -0.15 -10.12 2.94
N ILE A 69 0.54 -9.11 2.40
CA ILE A 69 1.11 -9.16 1.05
C ILE A 69 2.31 -10.12 1.05
N PRO A 70 2.51 -10.93 -0.01
CA PRO A 70 3.69 -11.78 -0.13
C PRO A 70 5.01 -10.99 -0.03
N GLU A 71 6.00 -11.59 0.60
CA GLU A 71 7.29 -10.97 0.94
C GLU A 71 7.99 -10.33 -0.27
N SER A 72 7.98 -11.00 -1.43
CA SER A 72 8.59 -10.50 -2.66
C SER A 72 7.98 -9.18 -3.14
N TYR A 73 6.67 -9.00 -2.98
CA TYR A 73 6.01 -7.74 -3.31
C TYR A 73 6.25 -6.67 -2.25
N LYS A 74 6.25 -7.04 -0.96
CA LYS A 74 6.61 -6.12 0.12
C LYS A 74 8.01 -5.55 -0.13
N GLU A 75 8.99 -6.37 -0.45
CA GLU A 75 10.37 -5.93 -0.72
C GLU A 75 10.41 -4.82 -1.78
N VAL A 76 9.74 -5.03 -2.91
CA VAL A 76 9.69 -4.05 -4.01
C VAL A 76 8.99 -2.76 -3.57
N ILE A 77 7.91 -2.86 -2.80
CA ILE A 77 7.15 -1.70 -2.33
C ILE A 77 7.96 -0.89 -1.31
N PHE A 78 8.55 -1.54 -0.31
CA PHE A 78 9.38 -0.90 0.71
C PHE A 78 10.61 -0.25 0.10
N LYS A 79 11.35 -0.95 -0.77
CA LYS A 79 12.51 -0.37 -1.48
C LYS A 79 12.12 0.87 -2.28
N LYS A 80 11.00 0.82 -2.99
CA LYS A 80 10.52 1.94 -3.81
C LYS A 80 10.16 3.16 -2.96
N HIS A 81 9.36 2.98 -1.89
CA HIS A 81 8.95 4.10 -1.04
C HIS A 81 10.12 4.66 -0.22
N ALA A 82 11.04 3.82 0.26
CA ALA A 82 12.26 4.27 0.91
C ALA A 82 13.13 5.09 -0.06
N GLN A 83 13.28 4.64 -1.30
CA GLN A 83 14.02 5.40 -2.32
C GLN A 83 13.37 6.75 -2.61
N PHE A 84 12.04 6.84 -2.68
CA PHE A 84 11.36 8.12 -2.85
C PHE A 84 11.62 9.10 -1.70
N LEU A 85 11.69 8.61 -0.46
CA LEU A 85 12.03 9.45 0.68
C LEU A 85 13.48 9.94 0.59
N ILE A 86 14.41 9.04 0.29
CA ILE A 86 15.84 9.37 0.07
C ILE A 86 15.99 10.42 -1.03
N ASP A 87 15.34 10.21 -2.17
CA ASP A 87 15.44 11.12 -3.31
C ASP A 87 14.90 12.50 -2.93
N ALA A 88 13.72 12.56 -2.30
CA ALA A 88 13.10 13.80 -1.86
C ALA A 88 13.95 14.56 -0.82
N HIS A 89 14.70 13.84 0.03
CA HIS A 89 15.61 14.45 1.01
C HIS A 89 16.75 15.24 0.33
N TYR A 90 17.24 14.75 -0.81
CA TYR A 90 18.32 15.39 -1.57
C TYR A 90 17.83 16.40 -2.62
N GLU A 91 16.52 16.56 -2.79
CA GLU A 91 15.94 17.57 -3.68
C GLU A 91 16.00 18.98 -3.07
N TRP A 92 15.96 19.99 -3.94
CA TRP A 92 15.99 21.41 -3.53
C TRP A 92 14.80 21.82 -2.64
N ASN A 93 13.65 21.18 -2.82
CA ASN A 93 12.40 21.41 -2.08
C ASN A 93 12.13 20.31 -1.03
N ASN A 94 13.18 19.70 -0.48
CA ASN A 94 13.11 18.62 0.49
C ASN A 94 12.18 18.90 1.68
N PHE A 95 12.30 20.06 2.35
CA PHE A 95 11.47 20.43 3.50
C PHE A 95 9.96 20.38 3.21
N TYR A 96 9.57 20.55 1.95
CA TYR A 96 8.18 20.48 1.52
C TYR A 96 7.76 19.06 1.11
N ASN A 97 8.63 18.32 0.42
CA ASN A 97 8.31 17.01 -0.16
C ASN A 97 8.52 15.84 0.81
N GLU A 98 9.62 15.88 1.56
CA GLU A 98 10.07 14.81 2.46
C GLU A 98 8.99 14.38 3.47
N PRO A 99 8.23 15.29 4.12
CA PRO A 99 7.18 14.89 5.06
C PRO A 99 6.07 14.03 4.43
N ASN A 100 5.78 14.22 3.13
CA ASN A 100 4.76 13.43 2.44
C ASN A 100 5.26 12.01 2.16
N PHE A 101 6.49 11.88 1.66
CA PHE A 101 7.09 10.57 1.41
C PHE A 101 7.35 9.78 2.71
N ALA A 102 7.70 10.46 3.81
CA ALA A 102 7.86 9.84 5.12
C ALA A 102 6.54 9.23 5.61
N LYS A 103 5.42 9.97 5.49
CA LYS A 103 4.08 9.45 5.81
C LYS A 103 3.70 8.27 4.92
N GLU A 104 3.98 8.33 3.61
CA GLU A 104 3.69 7.22 2.71
C GLU A 104 4.46 5.95 3.06
N LEU A 105 5.71 6.08 3.52
CA LEU A 105 6.53 4.96 3.98
C LEU A 105 5.97 4.38 5.29
N ASP A 106 5.59 5.21 6.26
CA ASP A 106 4.98 4.79 7.53
C ASP A 106 3.66 4.01 7.31
N THR A 107 2.85 4.40 6.32
CA THR A 107 1.60 3.66 5.99
C THR A 107 1.81 2.22 5.52
N LEU A 108 3.05 1.81 5.21
CA LEU A 108 3.36 0.42 4.88
C LEU A 108 3.42 -0.48 6.13
N GLY A 109 3.51 0.11 7.31
CA GLY A 109 3.69 -0.60 8.58
C GLY A 109 5.14 -1.00 8.86
N TYR A 110 5.34 -1.70 9.97
CA TYR A 110 6.66 -1.97 10.55
C TYR A 110 7.22 -3.37 10.25
N GLU A 111 6.47 -4.20 9.51
CA GLU A 111 6.94 -5.52 9.05
C GLU A 111 7.81 -5.39 7.80
N ILE A 112 9.00 -4.81 7.99
CA ILE A 112 9.94 -4.48 6.92
C ILE A 112 10.68 -5.76 6.44
N PRO A 113 10.64 -6.08 5.14
CA PRO A 113 11.39 -7.20 4.58
C PRO A 113 12.90 -7.05 4.76
N ILE A 114 13.59 -8.12 5.18
CA ILE A 114 15.05 -8.13 5.41
C ILE A 114 15.81 -7.64 4.17
N ALA A 115 15.39 -8.07 2.99
CA ALA A 115 16.01 -7.67 1.72
C ALA A 115 15.87 -6.18 1.39
N SER A 116 14.90 -5.47 1.99
CA SER A 116 14.71 -4.02 1.87
C SER A 116 15.33 -3.20 3.01
N LEU A 117 15.80 -3.86 4.08
CA LEU A 117 16.26 -3.19 5.30
C LEU A 117 17.41 -2.20 5.05
N ASN A 118 18.37 -2.55 4.19
CA ASN A 118 19.50 -1.65 3.88
C ASN A 118 19.03 -0.31 3.27
N THR A 119 18.08 -0.37 2.34
CA THR A 119 17.51 0.83 1.73
C THR A 119 16.64 1.59 2.72
N TYR A 120 15.84 0.88 3.52
CA TYR A 120 14.97 1.47 4.53
C TYR A 120 15.76 2.24 5.60
N LEU A 121 16.88 1.70 6.10
CA LEU A 121 17.72 2.36 7.12
C LEU A 121 18.47 3.60 6.61
N LYS A 122 18.52 3.80 5.29
CA LYS A 122 19.14 4.97 4.67
C LYS A 122 18.14 6.09 4.38
N ALA A 123 16.85 5.78 4.47
CA ALA A 123 15.75 6.72 4.31
C ALA A 123 15.48 7.43 5.64
#